data_AF-A0A0E3M9S9-F1
#
_entry.id   AF-A0A0E3M9S9-F1
#
_cell.length_a   1.000
_cell.length_b   1.000
_cell.length_c   1.000
_cell.angle_alpha   90.00
_cell.angle_beta   90.00
_cell.angle_gamma   90.00
#
_symmetry.space_group_name_H-M   'P 1'
#
loop_
_entity.id
_entity.type
_entity.pdbx_description
1 polymer ?
#
loop_
_entity_poly.entity_id
_entity_poly.type
_entity_poly.pdbx_seq_one_letter_code
_entity_poly.pdbx_strand_id
1 'polypeptide(L)' 'MFNFYKLFYPIYLSKQEIQEACKWKVINEEEYKTIVGEEYTSQ' A
#
# COMPACT_ATOMS: atom_id res chain seq x y z
N MET A 1 -12.72 5.43 10.33
CA MET A 1 -12.30 5.87 8.98
C MET A 1 -12.71 4.79 8.00
N PHE A 2 -13.50 5.13 6.97
CA PHE A 2 -13.98 4.19 5.97
C PHE A 2 -12.77 3.68 5.17
N ASN A 3 -12.60 2.36 5.08
CA ASN A 3 -11.39 1.70 4.56
C ASN A 3 -11.33 1.74 3.02
N PHE A 4 -11.52 2.92 2.43
CA PHE A 4 -11.44 3.16 0.98
C PHE A 4 -10.13 2.58 0.42
N TYR A 5 -9.02 2.84 1.11
CA TYR A 5 -7.72 2.32 0.74
C TYR A 5 -7.70 0.79 0.61
N LYS A 6 -8.24 0.06 1.59
CA LYS A 6 -8.30 -1.41 1.55
C LYS A 6 -9.10 -1.98 0.38
N LEU A 7 -10.13 -1.26 -0.09
CA LEU A 7 -10.98 -1.73 -1.20
C LEU A 7 -10.45 -1.32 -2.58
N PHE A 8 -9.83 -0.14 -2.68
CA PHE A 8 -9.48 0.46 -3.97
C PHE A 8 -8.01 0.29 -4.37
N TYR A 9 -7.08 0.11 -3.41
CA TYR A 9 -5.66 -0.11 -3.72
C TYR A 9 -5.42 -1.32 -4.64
N PRO A 10 -6.03 -2.50 -4.42
CA PRO A 10 -5.77 -3.67 -5.25
C PRO A 10 -6.31 -3.54 -6.69
N ILE A 11 -7.22 -2.60 -6.94
CA ILE A 11 -8.00 -2.52 -8.19
C ILE A 11 -7.52 -1.37 -9.08
N TYR A 12 -6.94 -0.31 -8.51
CA TYR A 12 -6.61 0.92 -9.25
C TYR A 12 -5.15 1.37 -9.14
N LEU A 13 -4.35 0.82 -8.23
CA LEU A 13 -3.00 1.32 -7.95
C LEU A 13 -1.96 0.24 -8.21
N SER A 14 -0.91 0.64 -8.92
CA SER A 14 0.25 -0.20 -9.17
C SER A 14 1.08 -0.41 -7.89
N LYS A 15 1.89 -1.46 -7.87
CA LYS A 15 2.82 -1.74 -6.77
C LYS A 15 3.72 -0.54 -6.43
N GLN A 16 4.18 0.19 -7.46
CA GLN A 16 5.00 1.40 -7.26
C GLN A 16 4.23 2.50 -6.52
N GLU A 17 2.96 2.73 -6.86
CA GLU A 17 2.13 3.72 -6.19
C GLU A 17 1.83 3.32 -4.74
N ILE A 18 1.67 2.02 -4.47
CA ILE A 18 1.51 1.49 -3.11
C ILE A 18 2.82 1.64 -2.31
N GLN A 19 3.98 1.46 -2.96
CA GLN A 19 5.30 1.62 -2.35
C GLN A 19 5.59 3.09 -2.02
N GLU A 20 5.24 4.01 -2.90
CA GLU A 20 5.28 5.44 -2.61
C GLU A 20 4.27 5.78 -1.50
N ALA A 21 3.03 5.29 -1.53
CA ALA A 21 2.10 5.52 -0.42
C ALA A 21 2.66 5.08 0.96
N CYS A 22 3.37 3.96 1.00
CA CYS A 22 4.08 3.49 2.20
C CYS A 22 5.25 4.42 2.58
N LYS A 23 6.04 4.88 1.61
CA LYS A 23 7.14 5.84 1.80
C LYS A 23 6.67 7.19 2.34
N TRP A 24 5.53 7.67 1.85
CA TRP A 24 4.89 8.91 2.27
C TRP A 24 4.11 8.75 3.59
N LYS A 25 4.17 7.56 4.23
CA LYS A 25 3.47 7.20 5.47
C LYS A 25 1.95 7.37 5.38
N VAL A 26 1.39 7.24 4.17
CA VAL A 26 -0.06 7.21 3.93
C VAL A 26 -0.62 5.87 4.39
N ILE A 27 0.13 4.80 4.19
CA ILE A 27 -0.10 3.46 4.72
C ILE A 27 1.16 2.99 5.47
N ASN A 28 1.01 2.02 6.35
CA ASN A 28 2.13 1.39 7.05
C ASN A 28 2.64 0.12 6.31
N GLU A 29 3.77 -0.43 6.75
CA GLU A 29 4.41 -1.60 6.13
C GLU A 29 3.54 -2.87 6.22
N GLU A 30 2.72 -3.02 7.27
CA GLU A 30 1.78 -4.15 7.41
C GLU A 30 0.63 -4.04 6.39
N GLU A 31 0.14 -2.82 6.16
CA GLU A 31 -0.87 -2.52 5.16
C GLU A 31 -0.30 -2.73 3.75
N TYR A 32 0.93 -2.30 3.49
CA TYR A 32 1.65 -2.59 2.25
C TYR A 32 1.73 -4.10 2.00
N LYS A 33 2.14 -4.88 3.01
CA LYS A 33 2.20 -6.35 2.93
C LYS A 33 0.85 -6.99 2.70
N THR A 34 -0.21 -6.43 3.28
CA THR A 34 -1.59 -6.91 3.08
C THR A 34 -2.10 -6.63 1.67
N ILE A 35 -1.73 -5.50 1.07
CA ILE A 35 -2.19 -5.06 -0.25
C ILE A 35 -1.38 -5.73 -1.37
N VAL A 36 -0.05 -5.71 -1.26
CA VAL A 36 0.89 -6.19 -2.29
C VAL A 36 1.19 -7.68 -2.12
N GLY A 37 1.07 -8.22 -0.90
CA GLY A 37 1.49 -9.59 -0.58
C GLY A 37 3.00 -9.74 -0.41
N GLU A 38 3.76 -8.65 -0.47
CA GLU A 38 5.22 -8.63 -0.34
C GLU A 38 5.66 -7.70 0.79
N GLU A 39 6.88 -7.91 1.30
CA GLU A 39 7.44 -6.97 2.28
C GLU A 39 7.84 -5.65 1.62
N TYR A 40 7.68 -4.56 2.37
CA TYR A 40 8.13 -3.26 1.92
C TYR A 40 9.66 -3.20 1.91
N THR A 41 10.25 -3.05 0.73
CA THR A 41 11.68 -2.79 0.59
C THR A 41 11.90 -1.31 0.28
N SER A 42 12.50 -0.56 1.21
CA SER A 42 13.01 0.78 0.91
C SER A 42 14.34 0.62 0.16
N GLN A 43 14.28 0.53 -1.17
CA GLN A 43 15.46 0.59 -2.01
C GLN A 43 15.74 2.02 -2.45
#